data_AF-A0A2A4RTR2-F1
#
_entry.id   AF-A0A2A4RTR2-F1
#
_cell.length_a   1.000
_cell.length_b   1.000
_cell.length_c   1.000
_cell.angle_alpha   90.00
_cell.angle_beta   90.00
_cell.angle_gamma   90.00
#
_symmetry.space_group_name_H-M   'P 1'
#
loop_
_entity.id
_entity.type
_entity.pdbx_description
1 polymer ?
#
loop_
_entity_poly.entity_id
_entity_poly.type
_entity_poly.pdbx_seq_one_letter_code
_entity_poly.pdbx_strand_id
1 'polypeptide(L)'
;MTHHYRQERQFAIALSIILTIIALWPLMASEAPRWGLLFIATAAILAAACLPRVFSPILKVWLPLGHLLGILNTWLLLALIFFLLITPMALLFRLLQRDELKLRHGTRGDYWVMRNDTITPQSFRNQY
;
A
#
# COMPACT_ATOMS: atom_id res chain seq x y z
N MET A 1 -5.64 16.07 -27.43
CA MET A 1 -6.44 16.85 -26.47
C MET A 1 -7.77 16.12 -26.14
N THR A 2 -7.72 14.82 -25.80
CA THR A 2 -8.90 13.94 -25.67
C THR A 2 -8.89 13.02 -24.43
N HIS A 3 -7.81 13.04 -23.63
CA HIS A 3 -7.65 12.10 -22.51
C HIS A 3 -8.40 12.48 -21.23
N HIS A 4 -8.69 13.77 -20.98
CA HIS A 4 -9.29 14.23 -19.73
C HIS A 4 -10.71 13.67 -19.50
N TYR A 5 -11.49 13.49 -20.55
CA TYR A 5 -12.89 13.03 -20.44
C TYR A 5 -13.05 11.57 -19.99
N ARG A 6 -12.02 10.73 -20.18
CA ARG A 6 -12.11 9.30 -19.80
C ARG A 6 -12.01 9.11 -18.29
N GLN A 7 -11.16 9.89 -17.63
CA GLN A 7 -10.98 9.86 -16.18
C GLN A 7 -12.21 10.42 -15.46
N GLU A 8 -12.78 11.53 -15.95
CA GLU A 8 -14.01 12.11 -15.41
C GLU A 8 -15.17 11.11 -15.43
N ARG A 9 -15.33 10.37 -16.54
CA ARG A 9 -16.41 9.37 -16.65
C ARG A 9 -16.19 8.16 -15.75
N GLN A 10 -14.97 7.65 -15.64
CA GLN A 10 -14.65 6.53 -14.75
C GLN A 10 -14.86 6.90 -13.28
N PHE A 11 -14.47 8.11 -12.89
CA PHE A 11 -14.71 8.63 -11.54
C PHE A 11 -16.21 8.79 -11.25
N ALA A 12 -16.98 9.38 -12.18
CA ALA A 12 -18.42 9.54 -12.03
C ALA A 12 -19.14 8.19 -11.90
N ILE A 13 -18.74 7.18 -12.68
CA ILE A 13 -19.29 5.81 -12.57
C ILE A 13 -18.95 5.20 -11.20
N ALA A 14 -17.68 5.27 -10.77
CA ALA A 14 -17.27 4.71 -9.48
C ALA A 14 -18.01 5.36 -8.30
N LEU A 15 -18.13 6.70 -8.31
CA LEU A 15 -18.85 7.44 -7.28
C LEU A 15 -20.35 7.09 -7.25
N SER A 16 -20.97 6.97 -8.43
CA SER A 16 -22.39 6.58 -8.55
C SER A 16 -22.64 5.18 -7.98
N ILE A 17 -21.75 4.22 -8.24
CA ILE A 17 -21.84 2.87 -7.67
C ILE A 17 -21.71 2.91 -6.15
N ILE A 18 -20.72 3.63 -5.62
CA ILE A 18 -20.49 3.75 -4.16
C ILE A 18 -21.70 4.40 -3.48
N LEU A 19 -22.22 5.49 -4.01
CA LEU A 19 -23.40 6.17 -3.47
C LEU A 19 -24.65 5.29 -3.54
N THR A 20 -24.80 4.51 -4.60
CA THR A 20 -25.91 3.54 -4.74
C THR A 20 -25.84 2.49 -3.64
N ILE A 21 -24.66 1.91 -3.38
CA ILE A 21 -24.48 0.93 -2.30
C ILE A 21 -24.80 1.56 -0.94
N ILE A 22 -24.29 2.76 -0.66
CA ILE A 22 -24.57 3.49 0.59
C ILE A 22 -26.05 3.81 0.74
N ALA A 23 -26.74 4.16 -0.35
CA ALA A 23 -28.16 4.48 -0.34
C ALA A 23 -29.04 3.23 -0.14
N LEU A 24 -28.63 2.07 -0.66
CA LEU A 24 -29.34 0.80 -0.46
C LEU A 24 -29.05 0.14 0.90
N TRP A 25 -27.90 0.40 1.51
CA TRP A 25 -27.54 -0.14 2.82
C TRP A 25 -28.61 0.06 3.92
N PRO A 26 -29.18 1.27 4.14
CA PRO A 26 -30.21 1.47 5.15
C PRO A 26 -31.55 0.79 4.82
N LEU A 27 -31.84 0.48 3.55
CA LEU A 27 -33.04 -0.30 3.19
C LEU A 27 -32.92 -1.76 3.63
N MET A 28 -31.70 -2.31 3.73
CA MET A 28 -31.48 -3.68 4.21
C MET A 28 -31.53 -3.78 5.74
N ALA A 29 -31.42 -2.66 6.46
CA ALA A 29 -31.40 -2.61 7.92
C ALA A 29 -32.78 -2.39 8.57
N SER A 30 -33.88 -2.34 7.79
CA SER A 30 -35.25 -2.12 8.29
C SER A 30 -35.46 -0.87 9.15
N GLU A 31 -34.62 0.16 8.98
CA GLU A 31 -34.85 1.48 9.56
C GLU A 31 -35.72 2.34 8.63
N ALA A 32 -36.47 3.29 9.22
CA ALA A 32 -37.30 4.21 8.46
C ALA A 32 -36.48 4.89 7.34
N PRO A 33 -36.97 4.88 6.09
CA PRO A 33 -36.23 5.44 4.97
C PRO A 33 -35.96 6.91 5.24
N ARG A 34 -34.67 7.26 5.37
CA ARG A 34 -34.24 8.66 5.50
C ARG A 34 -34.42 9.32 4.13
N TRP A 35 -35.62 9.85 3.85
CA TRP A 35 -35.98 10.48 2.58
C TRP A 35 -34.96 11.53 2.10
N GLY A 36 -34.30 12.24 3.03
CA GLY A 36 -33.20 13.16 2.71
C GLY A 36 -31.97 12.51 2.08
N LEU A 37 -31.58 11.32 2.55
CA LEU A 37 -30.46 10.54 1.99
C LEU A 37 -30.80 9.99 0.60
N LEU A 38 -32.04 9.57 0.38
CA LEU A 38 -32.53 9.14 -0.94
C LEU A 38 -32.55 10.30 -1.94
N PHE A 39 -32.99 11.50 -1.52
CA PHE A 39 -32.95 12.70 -2.35
C PHE A 39 -31.50 13.10 -2.72
N ILE A 40 -30.58 13.04 -1.75
CA ILE A 40 -29.16 13.33 -2.01
C ILE A 40 -28.53 12.29 -2.95
N ALA A 41 -28.85 11.00 -2.77
CA ALA A 41 -28.35 9.94 -3.63
C ALA A 41 -28.88 10.07 -5.08
N THR A 42 -30.18 10.30 -5.25
CA THR A 42 -30.80 10.50 -6.57
C THR A 42 -30.31 11.77 -7.25
N ALA A 43 -30.18 12.89 -6.52
CA ALA A 43 -29.60 14.12 -7.05
C ALA A 43 -28.14 13.93 -7.46
N ALA A 44 -27.35 13.16 -6.71
CA ALA A 44 -25.96 12.86 -7.04
C ALA A 44 -25.84 11.94 -8.27
N ILE A 45 -26.72 10.95 -8.42
CA ILE A 45 -26.78 10.08 -9.62
C ILE A 45 -27.18 10.89 -10.86
N LEU A 46 -28.19 11.76 -10.74
CA LEU A 46 -28.61 12.66 -11.81
C LEU A 46 -27.50 13.65 -12.19
N ALA A 47 -26.81 14.21 -11.21
CA ALA A 47 -25.65 15.08 -11.44
C ALA A 47 -24.52 14.32 -12.16
N ALA A 48 -24.25 13.07 -11.76
CA ALA A 48 -23.24 12.22 -12.37
C ALA A 48 -23.57 11.83 -13.83
N ALA A 49 -24.86 11.65 -14.15
CA ALA A 49 -25.31 11.29 -15.50
C ALA A 49 -25.42 12.49 -16.44
N CYS A 50 -25.86 13.66 -15.95
CA CYS A 50 -26.20 14.78 -16.81
C CYS A 50 -24.99 15.70 -17.10
N LEU A 51 -24.14 15.97 -16.10
CA LEU A 51 -23.03 16.92 -16.23
C LEU A 51 -21.71 16.34 -15.66
N PRO A 52 -20.94 15.53 -16.42
CA PRO A 52 -19.60 15.09 -16.00
C PRO A 52 -18.64 16.28 -15.76
N ARG A 53 -18.91 17.44 -16.37
CA ARG A 53 -18.14 18.69 -16.17
C ARG A 53 -18.23 19.26 -14.75
N VAL A 54 -19.33 19.02 -14.02
CA VAL A 54 -19.45 19.47 -12.61
C VAL A 54 -18.52 18.68 -11.70
N PHE A 55 -18.18 17.45 -12.10
CA PHE A 55 -17.21 16.61 -11.38
C PHE A 55 -15.75 16.91 -11.73
N SER A 56 -15.48 17.80 -12.67
CA SER A 56 -14.11 18.19 -13.04
C SER A 56 -13.34 18.92 -11.91
N PRO A 57 -13.90 19.93 -11.20
CA PRO A 57 -13.20 20.57 -10.07
C PRO A 57 -13.00 19.63 -8.89
N ILE A 58 -13.96 18.76 -8.57
CA ILE A 58 -13.80 17.80 -7.48
C ILE A 58 -12.73 16.76 -7.82
N LEU A 59 -12.67 16.28 -9.07
CA LEU A 59 -11.63 15.35 -9.52
C LEU A 59 -10.23 15.98 -9.41
N LYS A 60 -10.10 17.27 -9.76
CA LYS A 60 -8.82 17.99 -9.63
C LYS A 60 -8.31 18.08 -8.19
N VAL A 61 -9.20 18.17 -7.20
CA VAL A 61 -8.83 18.17 -5.78
C VAL A 61 -8.63 16.74 -5.27
N TRP A 62 -9.43 15.79 -5.77
CA TRP A 62 -9.40 14.39 -5.36
C TRP A 62 -8.14 13.64 -5.82
N LEU A 63 -7.67 13.92 -7.03
CA LEU A 63 -6.46 13.29 -7.59
C LEU A 63 -5.20 13.50 -6.73
N PRO A 64 -4.82 14.72 -6.31
CA PRO A 64 -3.66 14.93 -5.44
C PRO A 64 -3.87 14.33 -4.04
N LEU A 65 -5.09 14.33 -3.51
CA LEU A 65 -5.41 13.66 -2.24
C LEU A 65 -5.15 12.14 -2.35
N GLY A 66 -5.63 11.51 -3.43
CA GLY A 66 -5.37 10.10 -3.69
C GLY A 66 -3.89 9.80 -3.87
N HIS A 67 -3.14 10.69 -4.51
CA HIS A 67 -1.69 10.54 -4.64
C HIS A 67 -0.97 10.64 -3.28
N LEU A 68 -1.34 11.61 -2.45
CA LEU A 68 -0.80 11.79 -1.11
C LEU A 68 -1.09 10.56 -0.23
N LEU A 69 -2.33 10.07 -0.26
CA LEU A 69 -2.73 8.82 0.40
C LEU A 69 -1.92 7.63 -0.11
N GLY A 70 -1.65 7.55 -1.42
CA GLY A 70 -0.81 6.51 -2.01
C GLY A 70 0.61 6.53 -1.44
N ILE A 71 1.25 7.71 -1.39
CA ILE A 71 2.59 7.86 -0.81
C ILE A 71 2.59 7.48 0.67
N LEU A 72 1.62 7.98 1.44
CA LEU A 72 1.48 7.65 2.86
C LEU A 72 1.29 6.14 3.06
N ASN A 73 0.49 5.49 2.21
CA ASN A 73 0.28 4.05 2.27
C ASN A 73 1.56 3.27 1.96
N THR A 74 2.34 3.68 0.96
CA THR A 74 3.64 3.05 0.67
C THR A 74 4.59 3.17 1.86
N TRP A 75 4.67 4.36 2.46
CA TRP A 75 5.52 4.59 3.64
C TRP A 75 5.03 3.79 4.85
N LEU A 76 3.72 3.75 5.08
CA LEU A 76 3.09 3.01 6.17
C LEU A 76 3.31 1.50 6.02
N LEU A 77 3.09 0.95 4.82
CA LEU A 77 3.32 -0.46 4.53
C LEU A 77 4.77 -0.84 4.72
N LEU A 78 5.70 -0.01 4.23
CA LEU A 78 7.14 -0.25 4.39
C LEU A 78 7.54 -0.25 5.86
N ALA A 79 7.08 0.76 6.63
CA ALA A 79 7.32 0.83 8.06
C ALA A 79 6.72 -0.39 8.78
N LEU A 80 5.48 -0.76 8.45
CA LEU A 80 4.81 -1.91 9.06
C LEU A 80 5.58 -3.20 8.81
N ILE A 81 5.96 -3.49 7.56
CA ILE A 81 6.75 -4.68 7.22
C ILE A 81 8.09 -4.67 7.97
N PHE A 82 8.77 -3.53 8.01
CA PHE A 82 10.06 -3.44 8.67
C PHE A 82 9.95 -3.67 10.19
N PHE A 83 9.01 -3.01 10.86
CA PHE A 83 8.87 -3.12 12.32
C PHE A 83 8.19 -4.41 12.77
N LEU A 84 7.33 -5.00 11.95
CA LEU A 84 6.51 -6.15 12.35
C LEU A 84 7.05 -7.49 11.84
N LEU A 85 7.83 -7.50 10.76
CA LEU A 85 8.47 -8.71 10.24
C LEU A 85 9.99 -8.65 10.42
N ILE A 86 10.66 -7.66 9.84
CA ILE A 86 12.13 -7.63 9.78
C ILE A 86 12.76 -7.45 11.17
N THR A 87 12.27 -6.47 11.93
CA THR A 87 12.79 -6.13 13.26
C THR A 87 12.65 -7.28 14.27
N PRO A 88 11.49 -7.92 14.45
CA PRO A 88 11.37 -9.05 15.36
C PRO A 88 12.15 -10.27 14.86
N MET A 89 12.23 -10.50 13.54
CA MET A 89 13.08 -11.57 12.99
C MET A 89 14.56 -11.35 13.37
N ALA A 90 15.07 -10.12 13.21
CA ALA A 90 16.43 -9.77 13.61
C ALA A 90 16.65 -9.89 15.12
N LEU A 91 15.67 -9.48 15.93
CA LEU A 91 15.72 -9.62 17.39
C LEU A 91 15.76 -11.10 17.80
N LEU A 92 14.95 -11.95 17.17
CA LEU A 92 14.93 -13.39 17.40
C LEU A 92 16.29 -14.02 17.05
N PHE A 93 16.88 -13.69 15.90
CA PHE A 93 18.23 -14.17 15.56
C PHE A 93 19.30 -13.69 16.55
N ARG A 94 19.18 -12.46 17.04
CA ARG A 94 20.09 -11.91 18.06
C ARG A 94 19.94 -12.64 19.41
N LEU A 95 18.72 -12.97 19.81
CA LEU A 95 18.43 -13.77 21.02
C LEU A 95 18.95 -15.20 20.88
N LEU A 96 18.82 -15.80 19.69
CA LEU A 96 19.31 -17.14 19.38
C LEU A 96 20.85 -17.19 19.19
N GLN A 97 21.56 -16.06 19.35
CA GLN A 97 23.01 -15.93 19.18
C GLN A 97 23.55 -16.51 17.86
N ARG A 98 22.71 -16.57 16.82
CA ARG A 98 23.13 -16.99 15.49
C ARG A 98 23.80 -15.82 14.78
N ASP A 99 25.09 -15.66 15.05
CA ASP A 99 25.94 -14.69 14.36
C ASP A 99 26.44 -15.25 13.02
N GLU A 100 25.51 -15.61 12.13
CA GLU A 100 25.81 -16.08 10.77
C GLU A 100 26.58 -15.02 9.98
N LEU A 101 26.29 -13.75 10.26
CA LEU A 101 26.93 -12.60 9.61
C LEU A 101 28.28 -12.23 10.23
N LYS A 102 28.74 -12.91 11.29
CA LYS A 102 30.00 -12.63 12.02
C LYS A 102 30.18 -11.13 12.30
N LEU A 103 29.10 -10.43 12.65
CA LEU A 103 29.07 -8.96 12.79
C LEU A 103 29.74 -8.48 14.08
N ARG A 104 29.93 -9.37 15.06
CA ARG A 104 30.75 -9.07 16.23
C ARG A 104 32.21 -8.93 15.78
N HIS A 105 32.64 -7.68 15.63
CA HIS A 105 34.05 -7.35 15.47
C HIS A 105 34.81 -7.98 16.63
N GLY A 106 35.64 -8.99 16.33
CA GLY A 106 36.67 -9.41 17.24
C GLY A 106 37.56 -8.21 17.54
N THR A 107 38.11 -8.14 18.75
CA THR A 107 39.08 -7.12 19.18
C THR A 107 40.35 -7.05 18.33
N ARG A 108 40.48 -7.88 17.29
CA ARG A 108 41.51 -7.80 16.25
C ARG A 108 40.84 -7.23 15.01
N GLY A 109 41.26 -6.03 14.59
CA GLY A 109 40.70 -5.27 13.47
C GLY A 109 40.92 -5.89 12.09
N ASP A 110 40.81 -7.21 11.97
CA ASP A 110 41.08 -7.93 10.74
C ASP A 110 39.96 -8.92 10.44
N TYR A 111 39.33 -8.74 9.27
CA TYR A 111 38.25 -9.59 8.76
C TYR A 111 38.78 -10.82 8.01
N TRP A 112 40.10 -10.93 7.86
CA TRP A 112 40.74 -12.03 7.15
C TRP A 112 40.54 -13.34 7.89
N VAL A 113 39.78 -14.25 7.27
CA VAL A 113 39.72 -15.65 7.69
C VAL A 113 40.94 -16.36 7.11
N MET A 114 41.92 -16.67 7.95
CA MET A 114 43.07 -17.47 7.53
C MET A 114 42.61 -18.89 7.17
N ARG A 115 42.78 -19.28 5.90
CA ARG A 115 42.60 -20.65 5.44
C ARG A 115 43.87 -21.45 5.75
N ASN A 116 43.74 -22.51 6.54
CA ASN A 116 44.82 -23.48 6.80
C ASN A 116 44.73 -24.72 5.90
N ASP A 117 43.86 -24.70 4.88
CA ASP A 117 43.67 -25.84 3.99
C ASP A 117 44.75 -25.92 2.91
N THR A 118 45.23 -27.13 2.65
CA THR A 118 46.18 -27.39 1.58
C THR A 118 45.50 -27.23 0.22
N ILE A 119 46.06 -26.38 -0.64
CA ILE A 119 45.53 -26.10 -1.98
C ILE A 119 45.61 -27.37 -2.81
N THR A 120 44.49 -28.07 -2.93
CA THR A 120 44.32 -29.26 -3.75
C THR A 120 43.29 -28.99 -4.85
N PRO A 121 43.34 -29.66 -6.01
CA PRO A 121 42.39 -29.44 -7.10
C PRO A 121 40.92 -29.64 -6.70
N GLN A 122 40.66 -30.43 -5.66
CA GLN A 122 39.32 -30.67 -5.11
C GLN A 122 38.83 -29.54 -4.19
N SER A 123 39.73 -28.73 -3.63
CA SER A 123 39.40 -27.59 -2.74
C SER A 123 38.60 -26.49 -3.47
N PHE A 124 38.76 -26.34 -4.79
CA PHE A 124 37.99 -25.39 -5.59
C PHE A 124 36.49 -25.70 -5.67
N ARG A 125 36.07 -26.90 -5.26
CA ARG A 125 34.67 -27.32 -5.35
C ARG A 125 33.79 -26.78 -4.20
N ASN A 126 34.38 -26.46 -3.04
CA ASN A 126 33.70 -25.91 -1.86
C ASN A 126 34.30 -24.54 -1.49
N GLN A 127 34.12 -23.55 -2.36
CA GLN A 127 34.76 -22.23 -2.20
C GLN A 127 33.95 -21.24 -1.33
N TYR A 128 32.64 -21.46 -1.16
CA TYR A 128 31.71 -20.56 -0.48
C TYR A 128 31.34 -21.05 0.93
#